data_AF-A0A379K552-F1
#
_entry.id   AF-A0A379K552-F1
#
_cell.length_a   1.000
_cell.length_b   1.000
_cell.length_c   1.000
_cell.angle_alpha   90.00
_cell.angle_beta   90.00
_cell.angle_gamma   90.00
#
_symmetry.space_group_name_H-M   'P 1'
#
loop_
_entity.id
_entity.type
_entity.pdbx_description
1 polymer ?
#
loop_
_entity_poly.entity_id
_entity_poly.type
_entity_poly.pdbx_seq_one_letter_code
_entity_poly.pdbx_strand_id
1 'polypeptide(L)'
;MKTITGDDIAGMVEHWLSTPVNGYLGSGYGQDLPSLLQRPHSDGAADGFMRKMREDVQILTALPEDAVTLYGQPVGVDRLDIVLEVTGKTYNLSEADQ
;
A
#
# COMPACT_ATOMS: atom_id res chain seq x y z
N MET A 1 -15.67 -19.88 -14.94
CA MET A 1 -15.54 -18.67 -14.10
C MET A 1 -14.19 -18.76 -13.41
N LYS A 2 -13.28 -17.79 -13.61
CA LYS A 2 -11.97 -17.81 -12.92
C LYS A 2 -12.18 -17.28 -11.50
N THR A 3 -11.79 -18.05 -10.49
CA THR A 3 -11.80 -17.60 -9.09
C THR A 3 -10.58 -16.72 -8.86
N ILE A 4 -10.78 -15.54 -8.27
CA ILE A 4 -9.70 -14.66 -7.81
C ILE A 4 -9.08 -15.30 -6.57
N THR A 5 -7.77 -15.47 -6.57
CA THR A 5 -7.00 -16.03 -5.45
C THR A 5 -6.30 -14.94 -4.64
N GLY A 6 -5.77 -15.28 -3.47
CA GLY A 6 -4.93 -14.36 -2.70
C GLY A 6 -3.68 -13.90 -3.46
N ASP A 7 -3.14 -14.76 -4.33
CA ASP A 7 -2.00 -14.39 -5.19
C ASP A 7 -2.39 -13.38 -6.28
N ASP A 8 -3.59 -13.50 -6.85
CA ASP A 8 -4.10 -12.48 -7.78
C ASP A 8 -4.26 -11.12 -7.06
N ILE A 9 -4.75 -11.10 -5.81
CA ILE A 9 -4.87 -9.88 -5.00
C ILE A 9 -3.50 -9.28 -4.68
N ALA A 10 -2.54 -10.11 -4.29
CA ALA A 10 -1.17 -9.69 -4.05
C ALA A 10 -0.56 -9.03 -5.30
N GLY A 11 -0.72 -9.65 -6.47
CA GLY A 11 -0.23 -9.09 -7.73
C GLY A 11 -0.89 -7.75 -8.09
N MET A 12 -2.18 -7.56 -7.75
CA MET A 12 -2.84 -6.26 -7.93
C MET A 12 -2.26 -5.18 -7.02
N VAL A 13 -1.93 -5.52 -5.77
CA VAL A 13 -1.29 -4.60 -4.83
C VAL A 13 0.14 -4.29 -5.24
N GLU A 14 0.92 -5.29 -5.64
CA GLU A 14 2.28 -5.09 -6.17
C GLU A 14 2.29 -4.17 -7.40
N HIS A 15 1.34 -4.37 -8.32
CA HIS A 15 1.18 -3.49 -9.47
C HIS A 15 0.87 -2.04 -9.05
N TRP A 16 -0.05 -1.87 -8.11
CA TRP A 16 -0.40 -0.54 -7.59
C TRP A 16 0.79 0.13 -6.89
N LEU A 17 1.53 -0.61 -6.04
CA LEU A 17 2.73 -0.13 -5.36
C LEU A 17 3.82 0.32 -6.35
N SER A 18 3.90 -0.34 -7.50
CA SER A 18 4.85 -0.02 -8.57
C SER A 18 4.36 1.08 -9.53
N THR A 19 3.14 1.59 -9.34
CA THR A 19 2.55 2.58 -10.25
C THR A 19 2.45 3.93 -9.55
N PRO A 20 3.26 4.93 -9.92
CA PRO A 20 3.12 6.27 -9.37
C PRO A 20 1.82 6.94 -9.83
N VAL A 21 1.25 7.80 -8.98
CA VAL A 21 0.15 8.67 -9.38
C VAL A 21 0.47 9.44 -10.66
N ASN A 22 -0.54 9.62 -11.52
CA ASN A 22 -0.41 10.21 -12.86
C ASN A 22 0.44 9.41 -13.85
N GLY A 23 0.77 8.14 -13.56
CA GLY A 23 1.45 7.25 -14.51
C GLY A 23 0.58 6.87 -15.72
N TYR A 24 -0.75 6.93 -15.58
CA TYR A 24 -1.70 6.73 -16.67
C TYR A 24 -2.39 8.05 -17.05
N LEU A 25 -2.41 8.36 -18.35
CA LEU A 25 -3.01 9.59 -18.86
C LEU A 25 -4.51 9.67 -18.49
N GLY A 26 -4.90 10.75 -17.81
CA GLY A 26 -6.29 11.00 -17.43
C GLY A 26 -6.79 10.15 -16.25
N SER A 27 -5.92 9.45 -15.53
CA SER A 27 -6.26 8.64 -14.38
C SER A 27 -5.48 9.06 -13.13
N GLY A 28 -6.18 9.13 -12.00
CA GLY A 28 -5.55 9.33 -10.68
C GLY A 28 -4.99 8.05 -10.08
N TYR A 29 -5.05 6.91 -10.78
CA TYR A 29 -4.59 5.61 -10.28
C TYR A 29 -3.10 5.61 -9.95
N GLY A 30 -2.75 4.95 -8.85
CA GLY A 30 -1.38 4.75 -8.39
C GLY A 30 -1.13 5.31 -7.00
N GLN A 31 0.09 5.14 -6.51
CA GLN A 31 0.52 5.55 -5.18
C GLN A 31 1.33 6.85 -5.19
N ASP A 32 1.34 7.54 -4.04
CA ASP A 32 2.27 8.64 -3.72
C ASP A 32 3.00 8.33 -2.41
N LEU A 33 3.93 7.39 -2.51
CA LEU A 33 4.74 6.85 -1.42
C LEU A 33 5.74 7.88 -0.88
N PRO A 34 6.37 8.75 -1.70
CA PRO A 34 7.19 9.84 -1.16
C PRO A 34 6.43 10.73 -0.17
N SER A 35 5.17 11.08 -0.48
CA SER A 35 4.32 11.84 0.45
C SER A 35 3.99 11.06 1.72
N LEU A 36 3.95 9.73 1.69
CA LEU A 36 3.78 8.93 2.92
C LEU A 36 5.06 8.96 3.78
N LEU A 37 6.22 8.70 3.16
CA LEU A 37 7.49 8.50 3.88
C LEU A 37 8.11 9.80 4.42
N GLN A 38 7.84 10.93 3.77
CA GLN A 38 8.43 12.23 4.15
C GLN A 38 7.57 13.05 5.12
N ARG A 39 6.39 12.54 5.51
CA ARG A 39 5.49 13.23 6.43
C ARG A 39 5.62 12.71 7.86
N PRO A 40 5.33 13.55 8.88
CA PRO A 40 5.20 13.07 10.24
C PRO A 40 4.14 11.97 10.34
N HIS A 41 4.45 10.87 11.04
CA HIS A 41 3.53 9.73 11.15
C HIS A 41 2.21 10.08 11.87
N SER A 42 2.19 11.15 12.66
CA SER A 42 1.00 11.62 13.39
C SER A 42 0.00 12.40 12.54
N ASP A 43 0.29 12.68 11.27
CA ASP A 43 -0.48 13.61 10.42
C ASP A 43 -1.54 12.92 9.54
N GLY A 44 -1.88 11.65 9.82
CA GLY A 44 -2.94 10.93 9.11
C GLY A 44 -2.63 10.55 7.66
N ALA A 45 -1.39 10.73 7.19
CA ALA A 45 -0.97 10.38 5.83
C ALA A 45 -1.18 8.88 5.52
N ALA A 46 -0.98 8.02 6.52
CA ALA A 46 -1.23 6.58 6.44
C ALA A 46 -2.70 6.25 6.10
N ASP A 47 -3.65 6.92 6.76
CA ASP A 47 -5.08 6.72 6.51
C ASP A 47 -5.47 7.14 5.09
N GLY A 48 -4.91 8.28 4.63
CA GLY A 48 -5.07 8.76 3.27
C GLY A 48 -4.53 7.78 2.23
N PHE A 49 -3.33 7.24 2.47
CA PHE A 49 -2.69 6.24 1.61
C PHE A 49 -3.52 4.95 1.52
N MET A 50 -3.97 4.43 2.67
CA MET A 50 -4.80 3.23 2.74
C MET A 50 -6.17 3.43 2.08
N ARG A 51 -6.78 4.60 2.27
CA ARG A 51 -8.02 4.95 1.59
C ARG A 51 -7.84 4.97 0.07
N LYS A 52 -6.78 5.63 -0.42
CA LYS A 52 -6.47 5.68 -1.85
C LYS A 52 -6.25 4.28 -2.44
N MET A 53 -5.52 3.42 -1.74
CA MET A 53 -5.29 2.04 -2.16
C MET A 53 -6.61 1.27 -2.32
N ARG A 54 -7.56 1.42 -1.39
CA ARG A 54 -8.88 0.77 -1.49
C ARG A 54 -9.75 1.38 -2.60
N GLU A 55 -9.62 2.68 -2.88
CA GLU A 55 -10.29 3.34 -4.01
C GLU A 55 -9.78 2.81 -5.36
N ASP A 56 -8.46 2.65 -5.51
CA ASP A 56 -7.79 2.20 -6.73
C ASP A 56 -7.86 0.67 -6.92
N VAL A 57 -7.72 -0.11 -5.84
CA VAL A 57 -7.72 -1.58 -5.83
C VAL A 57 -9.00 -2.06 -5.14
N GLN A 58 -10.13 -1.87 -5.81
CA GLN A 58 -11.47 -2.07 -5.22
C GLN A 58 -11.74 -3.48 -4.67
N ILE A 59 -11.03 -4.51 -5.13
CA ILE A 59 -11.17 -5.87 -4.60
C ILE A 59 -10.84 -5.94 -3.10
N LEU A 60 -10.00 -5.03 -2.59
CA LEU A 60 -9.66 -4.94 -1.17
C LEU A 60 -10.86 -4.55 -0.30
N THR A 61 -11.90 -3.92 -0.87
CA THR A 61 -13.13 -3.56 -0.13
C THR A 61 -14.03 -4.75 0.16
N ALA A 62 -13.82 -5.88 -0.54
CA ALA A 62 -14.55 -7.12 -0.29
C ALA A 62 -13.87 -8.01 0.77
N LEU A 63 -12.67 -7.63 1.22
CA LEU A 63 -11.94 -8.35 2.26
C LEU A 63 -12.33 -7.85 3.66
N PRO A 64 -12.09 -8.65 4.70
CA PRO A 64 -12.14 -8.17 6.08
C PRO A 64 -11.27 -6.92 6.28
N GLU A 65 -11.66 -6.06 7.22
CA GLU A 65 -10.99 -4.77 7.45
C GLU A 65 -9.50 -4.93 7.83
N ASP A 66 -9.19 -5.99 8.57
CA ASP A 66 -7.84 -6.37 9.02
C ASP A 66 -7.00 -7.07 7.94
N ALA A 67 -7.57 -7.38 6.78
CA ALA A 67 -6.85 -8.01 5.68
C ALA A 67 -5.81 -7.10 5.02
N VAL A 68 -5.89 -5.78 5.26
CA VAL A 68 -4.93 -4.78 4.76
C VAL A 68 -4.56 -3.85 5.90
N THR A 69 -3.30 -3.93 6.35
CA THR A 69 -2.79 -3.18 7.50
C THR A 69 -1.50 -2.47 7.13
N LEU A 70 -1.34 -1.22 7.57
CA LEU A 70 -0.12 -0.42 7.40
C LEU A 70 0.42 -0.06 8.79
N TYR A 71 1.67 -0.43 9.08
CA TYR A 71 2.27 -0.20 10.39
C TYR A 71 3.75 0.14 10.31
N GLY A 72 4.27 0.75 11.38
CA GLY A 72 5.70 0.98 11.56
C GLY A 72 6.35 -0.18 12.30
N GLN A 73 7.46 -0.71 11.77
CA GLN A 73 8.28 -1.74 12.38
C GLN A 73 9.66 -1.16 12.74
N PRO A 74 10.00 -0.99 14.03
CA PRO A 74 11.32 -0.53 14.42
C PRO A 74 12.40 -1.50 13.98
N VAL A 75 13.47 -0.99 13.36
CA VAL A 75 14.64 -1.77 12.94
C VAL A 75 15.89 -1.18 13.58
N GLY A 76 16.48 -1.92 14.52
CA GLY A 76 17.61 -1.42 15.31
C GLY A 76 17.17 -0.28 16.24
N VAL A 77 18.02 0.74 16.38
CA VAL A 77 17.83 1.83 17.35
C VAL A 77 17.37 3.15 16.74
N ASP A 78 17.54 3.34 15.43
CA ASP A 78 17.35 4.64 14.77
C ASP A 78 16.62 4.54 13.41
N ARG A 79 15.91 3.43 13.18
CA ARG A 79 15.15 3.22 11.94
C ARG A 79 13.76 2.68 12.25
N LEU A 80 12.78 3.15 11.48
CA LEU A 80 11.40 2.69 11.52
C LEU A 80 10.97 2.41 10.09
N ASP A 81 10.76 1.13 9.79
CA ASP A 81 10.33 0.69 8.46
C ASP A 81 8.81 0.76 8.39
N ILE A 82 8.26 1.26 7.28
CA ILE A 82 6.83 1.27 7.03
C ILE A 82 6.49 -0.01 6.28
N VAL A 83 5.64 -0.85 6.88
CA VAL A 83 5.28 -2.15 6.36
C VAL A 83 3.79 -2.18 6.03
N LEU A 84 3.49 -2.55 4.78
CA LEU A 84 2.15 -2.90 4.34
C LEU A 84 1.97 -4.41 4.40
N GLU A 85 0.94 -4.88 5.08
CA GLU A 85 0.54 -6.27 5.09
C GLU A 85 -0.80 -6.42 4.35
N VAL A 86 -0.84 -7.32 3.36
CA VAL A 86 -2.04 -7.67 2.61
C VAL A 86 -2.22 -9.17 2.60
N THR A 87 -3.31 -9.65 3.20
CA THR A 87 -3.66 -11.08 3.25
C THR A 87 -2.49 -11.98 3.69
N GLY A 88 -1.69 -11.55 4.69
CA GLY A 88 -0.53 -12.28 5.19
C GLY A 88 0.76 -12.13 4.38
N LYS A 89 0.78 -11.36 3.28
CA LYS A 89 2.01 -10.95 2.58
C LYS A 89 2.45 -9.57 3.05
N THR A 90 3.74 -9.40 3.29
CA THR A 90 4.32 -8.13 3.77
C THR A 90 5.15 -7.46 2.68
N TYR A 91 5.03 -6.13 2.60
CA TYR A 91 5.77 -5.27 1.69
C TYR A 91 6.44 -4.17 2.51
N ASN A 92 7.77 -4.11 2.49
CA ASN A 92 8.52 -3.02 3.12
C ASN A 92 8.50 -1.81 2.19
N LEU A 93 7.74 -0.78 2.57
CA LEU A 93 7.59 0.45 1.79
C LEU A 93 8.78 1.40 2.00
N SER A 94 9.55 1.24 3.07
CA SER A 94 10.76 2.05 3.30
C SER A 94 11.95 1.62 2.43
N GLU A 95 11.91 0.40 1.89
CA GLU A 95 12.96 -0.20 1.05
C GLU A 95 12.54 -0.37 -0.42
N ALA A 96 11.33 0.08 -0.80
CA ALA A 96 10.91 0.07 -2.20
C ALA A 96 11.88 0.94 -3.01
N ASP A 97 12.69 0.31 -3.87
CA ASP A 97 13.67 0.98 -4.73
C ASP A 97 13.01 2.18 -5.43
N GLN A 98 13.57 3.37 -5.17
CA GLN A 98 13.20 4.64 -5.80
C GLN A 98 13.77 4.72 -7.21
#